data_AF-A0A1X0I5H3-F1
#
_entry.id   AF-A0A1X0I5H3-F1
#
_cell.length_a   1.000
_cell.length_b   1.000
_cell.length_c   1.000
_cell.angle_alpha   90.00
_cell.angle_beta   90.00
_cell.angle_gamma   90.00
#
_symmetry.space_group_name_H-M   'P 1'
#
loop_
_entity.id
_entity.type
_entity.pdbx_description
1 polymer ?
#
loop_
_entity_poly.entity_id
_entity_poly.type
_entity_poly.pdbx_seq_one_letter_code
_entity_poly.pdbx_strand_id
1 'polypeptide(L)'
;MSQGLWIAVAVIAVLVLVAALVAGLVRYRRRRISFAAKPEPGAIDRSGGYTASSGITFSQTSTADRLDTTGLPAVGDDATIPHDAPRRTISEVQLPEPQAPESLAPPPVAPAPPET
;
A
#
# COMPACT_ATOMS: atom_id res chain seq x y z
N MET A 1 -0.28 -64.12 -16.07
CA MET A 1 0.90 -63.22 -15.95
C MET A 1 1.85 -63.82 -14.93
N SER A 2 3.15 -63.85 -15.20
CA SER A 2 4.14 -64.44 -14.29
C SER A 2 4.25 -63.59 -13.01
N GLN A 3 4.45 -64.23 -11.86
CA GLN A 3 4.63 -63.56 -10.57
C GLN A 3 5.80 -62.54 -10.61
N GLY A 4 6.86 -62.86 -11.36
CA GLY A 4 8.00 -61.96 -11.57
C GLY A 4 7.62 -60.64 -12.25
N LEU A 5 6.63 -60.63 -13.14
CA LEU A 5 6.13 -59.41 -13.77
C LEU A 5 5.47 -58.48 -12.72
N TRP A 6 4.64 -59.03 -11.84
CA TRP A 6 3.98 -58.27 -10.78
C TRP A 6 4.96 -57.69 -9.77
N ILE A 7 5.99 -58.46 -9.40
CA ILE A 7 7.07 -58.01 -8.53
C ILE A 7 7.83 -56.84 -9.20
N ALA A 8 8.20 -56.98 -10.48
CA ALA A 8 8.89 -55.92 -11.20
C ALA A 8 8.06 -54.63 -11.27
N VAL A 9 6.76 -54.73 -11.57
CA VAL A 9 5.84 -53.58 -11.59
C VAL A 9 5.75 -52.92 -10.22
N ALA A 10 5.61 -53.69 -9.13
CA ALA A 10 5.53 -53.16 -7.78
C ALA A 10 6.82 -52.39 -7.39
N VAL A 11 8.00 -52.93 -7.73
CA VAL A 11 9.29 -52.27 -7.47
C VAL A 11 9.39 -50.94 -8.22
N ILE A 12 8.99 -50.92 -9.50
CA ILE A 12 8.99 -49.69 -10.31
C ILE A 12 8.03 -48.65 -9.70
N ALA A 13 6.82 -49.06 -9.32
CA ALA A 13 5.83 -48.16 -8.73
C ALA A 13 6.35 -47.50 -7.44
N VAL A 14 7.00 -48.28 -6.56
CA VAL A 14 7.60 -47.76 -5.32
C VAL A 14 8.73 -46.78 -5.63
N LEU A 15 9.62 -47.10 -6.57
CA LEU A 15 10.71 -46.21 -6.96
C LEU A 15 10.19 -44.86 -7.50
N VAL A 16 9.17 -44.89 -8.35
CA VAL A 16 8.56 -43.68 -8.90
C VAL A 16 7.90 -42.86 -7.80
N LEU A 17 7.19 -43.50 -6.87
CA LEU A 17 6.54 -42.81 -5.75
C LEU A 17 7.55 -42.12 -4.84
N VAL A 18 8.65 -42.80 -4.48
CA VAL A 18 9.74 -42.22 -3.68
C VAL A 18 10.40 -41.06 -4.43
N ALA A 19 10.70 -41.23 -5.72
CA ALA A 19 11.29 -40.17 -6.53
C ALA A 19 10.39 -38.93 -6.61
N ALA A 20 9.08 -39.12 -6.81
CA ALA A 20 8.10 -38.04 -6.84
C ALA A 20 8.00 -37.33 -5.47
N LEU A 21 8.01 -38.08 -4.37
CA LEU A 21 7.98 -37.52 -3.01
C LEU A 21 9.22 -36.66 -2.74
N VAL A 22 10.42 -37.17 -3.07
CA VAL A 22 11.69 -36.46 -2.88
C VAL A 22 11.75 -35.23 -3.78
N ALA A 23 11.42 -35.35 -5.06
CA ALA A 23 11.40 -34.23 -5.98
C ALA A 23 10.38 -33.17 -5.56
N GLY A 24 9.19 -33.60 -5.12
CA GLY A 24 8.14 -32.74 -4.57
C GLY A 24 8.61 -32.01 -3.31
N LEU A 25 9.22 -32.70 -2.36
CA LEU A 25 9.76 -32.11 -1.13
C LEU A 25 10.90 -31.14 -1.43
N VAL A 26 11.84 -31.50 -2.29
CA VAL A 26 12.94 -30.62 -2.71
C VAL A 26 12.40 -29.38 -3.41
N ARG A 27 11.44 -29.54 -4.33
CA ARG A 27 10.78 -28.41 -5.02
C ARG A 27 10.02 -27.53 -4.03
N TYR A 28 9.31 -28.12 -3.08
CA TYR A 28 8.61 -27.40 -2.02
C TYR A 28 9.57 -26.58 -1.17
N ARG A 29 10.69 -27.18 -0.73
CA ARG A 29 11.73 -26.47 0.03
C ARG A 29 12.43 -25.39 -0.80
N ARG A 30 12.72 -25.65 -2.08
CA ARG A 30 13.34 -24.68 -3.00
C ARG A 30 12.42 -23.52 -3.37
N ARG A 31 11.10 -23.74 -3.40
CA ARG A 31 10.11 -22.69 -3.71
C ARG A 31 9.71 -21.86 -2.51
N ARG A 32 10.15 -22.21 -1.31
CA ARG A 32 10.04 -21.30 -0.18
C ARG A 32 11.09 -20.21 -0.36
N ILE A 33 10.62 -19.02 -0.72
CA ILE A 33 11.41 -17.80 -0.63
C ILE A 33 11.71 -17.62 0.86
N SER A 34 12.94 -17.93 1.26
CA SER A 34 13.42 -17.66 2.60
C SER A 34 14.21 -16.36 2.54
N PHE A 35 13.80 -15.35 3.31
CA PHE A 35 14.58 -14.14 3.54
C PHE A 35 15.71 -14.36 4.56
N ALA A 36 16.13 -15.62 4.75
CA ALA A 36 17.32 -15.92 5.51
C ALA A 36 18.53 -15.65 4.59
N ALA A 37 18.86 -14.37 4.44
CA ALA A 37 20.21 -14.00 4.05
C ALA A 37 21.15 -14.73 5.01
N LYS A 38 22.06 -15.54 4.47
CA LYS A 38 23.11 -16.19 5.25
C LYS A 38 23.81 -15.08 6.05
N PRO A 39 23.77 -15.10 7.40
CA PRO A 39 24.40 -14.04 8.17
C PRO A 39 25.90 -14.12 7.88
N GLU A 40 26.44 -13.08 7.25
CA GLU A 40 27.89 -12.90 7.25
C GLU A 40 28.32 -12.69 8.71
N PRO A 41 29.29 -13.45 9.22
CA PRO A 41 29.79 -13.26 10.56
C PRO A 41 30.51 -11.90 10.63
N GLY A 42 29.81 -10.88 11.14
CA GLY A 42 30.33 -9.52 11.29
C GLY A 42 29.40 -8.41 10.78
N ALA A 43 28.32 -8.74 10.07
CA ALA A 43 27.34 -7.75 9.65
C ALA A 43 26.43 -7.38 10.83
N ILE A 44 26.84 -6.37 11.61
CA ILE A 44 25.96 -5.75 12.60
C ILE A 44 24.81 -5.07 11.85
N ASP A 45 23.62 -5.61 12.03
CA ASP A 45 22.39 -5.07 11.47
C ASP A 45 22.12 -3.68 12.05
N ARG A 46 22.37 -2.65 11.24
CA ARG A 46 22.15 -1.25 11.60
C ARG A 46 20.71 -0.78 11.37
N SER A 47 19.80 -1.69 11.01
CA SER A 47 18.40 -1.37 10.73
C SER A 47 17.53 -1.14 11.96
N GLY A 48 18.08 -0.71 13.12
CA GLY A 48 17.31 -0.16 14.25
C GLY A 48 16.11 -1.01 14.73
N GLY A 49 16.11 -2.31 14.45
CA GLY A 49 14.92 -3.15 14.51
C GLY A 49 14.85 -3.91 15.83
N TYR A 50 14.04 -3.43 16.76
CA TYR A 50 13.59 -4.29 17.86
C TYR A 50 12.80 -5.46 17.25
N THR A 51 13.38 -6.66 17.29
CA THR A 51 12.68 -7.90 16.94
C THR A 51 11.82 -8.32 18.13
N ALA A 52 10.50 -8.18 18.01
CA ALA A 52 9.58 -8.77 18.98
C ALA A 52 9.46 -10.28 18.71
N SER A 53 9.38 -11.09 19.77
CA SER A 53 9.21 -12.54 19.67
C SER A 53 7.87 -12.95 19.03
N SER A 54 6.93 -12.03 18.87
CA SER A 54 5.58 -12.24 18.34
C SER A 54 5.45 -12.19 16.81
N GLY A 55 6.56 -12.15 16.06
CA GLY A 55 6.55 -12.26 14.60
C GLY A 55 6.22 -10.96 13.85
N ILE A 56 6.19 -9.83 14.55
CA ILE A 56 6.13 -8.49 13.94
C ILE A 56 7.48 -7.80 14.08
N THR A 57 7.96 -7.24 12.98
CA THR A 57 9.21 -6.46 12.93
C THR A 57 8.86 -5.01 12.66
N PHE A 58 9.36 -4.10 13.47
CA PHE A 58 9.20 -2.66 13.26
C PHE A 58 10.38 -2.13 12.45
N SER A 59 10.11 -1.57 11.28
CA SER A 59 11.11 -0.82 10.53
C SER A 59 11.28 0.56 11.17
N GLN A 60 12.52 0.94 11.48
CA GLN A 60 12.82 2.30 11.90
C GLN A 60 12.66 3.23 10.69
N THR A 61 11.58 4.02 10.64
CA THR A 61 11.51 5.17 9.73
C THR A 61 12.57 6.16 10.20
N SER A 62 13.55 6.47 9.34
CA SER A 62 14.54 7.51 9.61
C SER A 62 13.80 8.82 9.89
N THR A 63 13.72 9.19 11.16
CA THR A 63 13.17 10.47 11.57
C THR A 63 14.23 11.50 11.21
N ALA A 64 14.12 12.14 10.03
CA ALA A 64 14.65 13.49 9.71
C ALA A 64 14.86 13.80 8.20
N ASP A 65 14.13 13.21 7.26
CA ASP A 65 13.98 13.85 5.94
C ASP A 65 12.63 14.55 5.91
N ARG A 66 12.65 15.88 6.03
CA ARG A 66 11.50 16.71 5.66
C ARG A 66 11.17 16.34 4.21
N LEU A 67 10.05 15.66 3.99
CA LEU A 67 9.62 15.31 2.66
C LEU A 67 9.64 16.57 1.79
N ASP A 68 10.27 16.48 0.63
CA ASP A 68 10.25 17.55 -0.35
C ASP A 68 8.84 17.65 -0.91
N THR A 69 8.05 18.56 -0.33
CA THR A 69 6.68 18.83 -0.76
C THR A 69 6.63 19.90 -1.85
N THR A 70 7.78 20.31 -2.42
CA THR A 70 7.80 21.30 -3.51
C THR A 70 7.11 20.71 -4.75
N GLY A 71 6.13 21.45 -5.29
CA GLY A 71 5.38 21.04 -6.48
C GLY A 71 4.27 19.99 -6.25
N LEU A 72 4.08 19.49 -5.02
CA LEU A 72 2.86 18.75 -4.67
C LEU A 72 1.70 19.73 -4.46
N PRO A 73 0.45 19.33 -4.75
CA PRO A 73 -0.70 20.17 -4.42
C PRO A 73 -0.67 20.45 -2.91
N ALA A 74 -0.56 21.73 -2.56
CA ALA A 74 -0.52 22.13 -1.16
C ALA A 74 -1.84 21.73 -0.50
N VAL A 75 -1.74 21.06 0.64
CA VAL A 75 -2.88 20.96 1.56
C VAL A 75 -3.10 22.36 2.12
N GLY A 76 -4.34 22.75 2.40
CA GLY A 76 -4.66 24.10 2.87
C GLY A 76 -3.75 24.59 4.01
N ASP A 77 -3.63 25.91 4.17
CA ASP A 77 -2.64 26.56 5.06
C ASP A 77 -2.50 25.91 6.45
N ASP A 78 -3.61 25.51 7.06
CA ASP A 78 -3.62 24.89 8.40
C ASP A 78 -2.93 23.52 8.45
N ALA A 79 -2.98 22.75 7.37
CA ALA A 79 -2.35 21.43 7.29
C ALA A 79 -0.85 21.51 6.94
N THR A 80 -0.40 22.64 6.42
CA THR A 80 1.02 22.89 6.14
C THR A 80 1.79 23.29 7.40
N ILE A 81 1.08 23.75 8.44
CA ILE A 81 1.69 24.18 9.71
C ILE A 81 2.03 22.95 10.58
N PRO A 82 3.30 22.78 11.01
CA PRO A 82 3.69 21.70 11.91
C PRO A 82 2.97 21.75 13.26
N HIS A 83 2.76 20.58 13.89
CA HIS A 83 2.11 20.49 15.20
C HIS A 83 2.87 21.19 16.33
N ASP A 84 4.18 21.32 16.20
CA ASP A 84 5.09 21.97 17.15
C ASP A 84 5.28 23.47 16.87
N ALA A 85 4.72 23.98 15.77
CA ALA A 85 4.75 25.40 15.49
C ALA A 85 3.92 26.20 16.54
N PRO A 86 4.33 27.43 16.89
CA PRO A 86 3.55 28.28 17.77
C PRO A 86 2.10 28.46 17.28
N ARG A 87 1.14 28.31 18.19
CA ARG A 87 -0.28 28.48 17.86
C ARG A 87 -0.53 29.93 17.42
N ARG A 88 -1.23 30.09 16.29
CA ARG A 88 -1.71 31.38 15.83
C ARG A 88 -2.73 31.96 16.82
N THR A 89 -2.63 33.25 17.10
CA THR A 89 -3.64 33.97 17.89
C THR A 89 -4.90 34.17 17.06
N ILE A 90 -6.05 34.29 17.73
CA ILE A 90 -7.35 34.50 17.06
C ILE A 90 -7.49 35.97 16.66
N SER A 91 -7.93 36.24 15.44
CA SER A 91 -8.26 37.58 14.93
C SER A 91 -9.73 37.63 14.50
N GLU A 92 -10.49 38.61 15.01
CA GLU A 92 -11.87 38.85 14.59
C GLU A 92 -11.89 39.54 13.21
N VAL A 93 -12.40 38.84 12.19
CA VAL A 93 -12.48 39.35 10.81
C VAL A 93 -13.93 39.72 10.50
N GLN A 94 -14.17 41.00 10.16
CA GLN A 94 -15.50 41.47 9.77
C GLN A 94 -15.83 40.96 8.37
N LEU A 95 -16.88 40.13 8.24
CA LEU A 95 -17.38 39.71 6.92
C LEU A 95 -18.26 40.81 6.29
N PRO A 96 -18.30 40.90 4.95
CA PRO A 96 -19.25 41.75 4.23
C PRO A 96 -20.71 41.37 4.55
N GLU A 97 -21.61 42.36 4.53
CA GLU A 97 -23.03 42.11 4.71
C GLU A 97 -23.57 41.25 3.54
N PRO A 98 -24.26 40.12 3.81
CA PRO A 98 -24.73 39.25 2.75
C PRO A 98 -25.79 39.95 1.89
N GLN A 99 -25.60 39.96 0.57
CA GLN A 99 -26.56 40.55 -0.37
C GLN A 99 -27.86 39.72 -0.41
N ALA A 100 -29.00 40.40 -0.23
CA ALA A 100 -30.30 39.78 -0.41
C ALA A 100 -30.50 39.36 -1.89
N PRO A 101 -31.04 38.15 -2.18
CA PRO A 101 -31.15 37.69 -3.55
C PRO A 101 -32.09 38.57 -4.38
N GLU A 102 -31.61 39.06 -5.53
CA GLU A 102 -32.40 39.83 -6.49
C GLU A 102 -33.44 38.93 -7.18
N SER A 103 -34.73 39.24 -7.00
CA SER A 103 -35.83 38.58 -7.69
C SER A 103 -35.82 38.98 -9.17
N LEU A 104 -35.33 38.11 -10.05
CA LEU A 104 -35.33 38.33 -11.50
C LEU A 104 -36.77 38.46 -12.04
N ALA A 105 -37.09 39.62 -12.61
CA ALA A 105 -38.35 39.84 -13.33
C ALA A 105 -38.40 38.98 -14.61
N PRO A 106 -39.58 38.48 -15.04
CA PRO A 106 -39.68 37.56 -16.16
C PRO A 106 -39.28 38.20 -17.50
N PRO A 107 -38.69 37.42 -18.43
CA PRO A 107 -38.14 37.93 -19.69
C PRO A 107 -39.25 38.45 -20.64
N PRO A 108 -38.95 39.45 -21.48
CA PRO A 108 -39.92 40.04 -22.39
C PRO A 108 -40.31 39.08 -23.53
N VAL A 109 -41.60 39.07 -23.86
CA VAL A 109 -42.23 38.22 -24.89
C VAL A 109 -41.84 38.72 -26.30
N ALA A 110 -41.34 37.82 -27.15
CA ALA A 110 -40.99 38.12 -28.55
C ALA A 110 -42.25 38.23 -29.44
N PRO A 111 -42.25 39.11 -30.47
CA PRO A 111 -43.43 39.34 -31.31
C PRO A 111 -43.70 38.16 -32.26
N ALA A 112 -44.97 37.76 -32.37
CA ALA A 112 -45.43 36.70 -33.26
C ALA A 112 -45.43 37.13 -34.74
N PRO A 113 -45.12 36.24 -35.69
CA PRO A 113 -45.20 36.55 -37.12
C PRO A 113 -46.66 36.76 -37.56
N PRO A 114 -46.93 37.67 -38.51
CA PRO A 114 -48.28 37.96 -38.98
C PRO A 114 -48.85 36.79 -39.79
N GLU A 115 -50.13 36.47 -39.55
CA GLU A 115 -50.88 35.46 -40.30
C GLU A 115 -51.40 36.02 -41.64
N THR A 116 -51.27 35.18 -42.68
CA THR A 116 -51.79 35.22 -44.07
C THR A 116 -51.14 36.16 -45.10
#